data_AF-A0A4P6AI68-F1
#
_entry.id   AF-A0A4P6AI68-F1
#
_cell.length_a   1.000
_cell.length_b   1.000
_cell.length_c   1.000
_cell.angle_alpha   90.00
_cell.angle_beta   90.00
_cell.angle_gamma   90.00
#
_symmetry.space_group_name_H-M   'P 1'
#
loop_
_entity.id
_entity.type
_entity.pdbx_description
1 polymer ?
#
loop_
_entity_poly.entity_id
_entity_poly.type
_entity_poly.pdbx_seq_one_letter_code
_entity_poly.pdbx_strand_id
1 'polypeptide(L)'
;MKIIYFIFCALLTFNLSAEERFLSYDDIPQEILTRIKNGSTHTVAQMKSQGVTQFGYDEDSVKFLSNVITDERLHLSEQAKRILPEVWGAYLGEMLIRKLGGKWVKIGDRYGVLIGKSHIAFPLDKVHKHIVNGEIDSIYGFYLTTIKIANDLASAEDGE
;
A
#
# COMPACT_ATOMS: atom_id res chain seq x y z
N MET A 1 3.18 10.10 -53.00
CA MET A 1 3.54 8.89 -52.21
C MET A 1 4.11 9.23 -50.81
N LYS A 2 3.51 10.20 -50.08
CA LYS A 2 3.87 10.56 -48.69
C LYS A 2 2.67 10.68 -47.74
N ILE A 3 1.45 10.77 -48.29
CA ILE A 3 0.21 10.95 -47.51
C ILE A 3 -0.29 9.61 -46.93
N ILE A 4 -0.03 8.48 -47.62
CA ILE A 4 -0.46 7.15 -47.16
C ILE A 4 0.33 6.68 -45.93
N TYR A 5 1.61 7.08 -45.80
CA TYR A 5 2.44 6.74 -44.63
C TYR A 5 2.02 7.49 -43.36
N PHE A 6 1.49 8.71 -43.51
CA PHE A 6 1.06 9.53 -42.38
C PHE A 6 -0.25 9.01 -41.75
N ILE A 7 -1.16 8.50 -42.58
CA ILE A 7 -2.41 7.87 -42.11
C ILE A 7 -2.13 6.50 -41.48
N PHE A 8 -1.14 5.76 -41.98
CA PHE A 8 -0.73 4.48 -41.37
C PHE A 8 -0.05 4.67 -40.00
N CYS A 9 0.77 5.73 -39.82
CA CYS A 9 1.32 6.06 -38.50
C CYS A 9 0.25 6.60 -37.52
N ALA A 10 -0.77 7.31 -38.00
CA ALA A 10 -1.86 7.82 -37.15
C ALA A 10 -2.87 6.74 -36.74
N LEU A 11 -2.98 5.64 -37.51
CA LEU A 11 -3.84 4.50 -37.16
C LEU A 11 -3.12 3.45 -36.29
N LEU A 12 -1.78 3.41 -36.31
CA LEU A 12 -0.98 2.59 -35.40
C LEU A 12 -0.90 3.16 -33.98
N THR A 13 -1.21 4.44 -33.76
CA THR A 13 -1.34 5.02 -32.41
C THR A 13 -2.75 4.91 -31.83
N PHE A 14 -3.74 4.48 -32.61
CA PHE A 14 -5.13 4.30 -32.17
C PHE A 14 -5.51 2.84 -31.87
N ASN A 15 -4.58 1.90 -32.04
CA ASN A 15 -4.72 0.49 -31.67
C ASN A 15 -3.63 0.04 -30.67
N LEU A 16 -3.25 0.91 -29.73
CA LEU A 16 -2.86 0.37 -28.43
C LEU A 16 -4.16 0.06 -27.70
N SER A 17 -4.40 -1.23 -27.47
CA SER A 17 -5.49 -1.75 -26.67
C SER A 17 -5.57 -0.98 -25.35
N ALA A 18 -6.76 -0.93 -24.76
CA ALA A 18 -7.03 -0.37 -23.44
C ALA A 18 -6.25 -1.06 -22.28
N GLU A 19 -5.21 -1.81 -22.61
CA GLU A 19 -4.45 -2.76 -21.81
C GLU A 19 -3.20 -2.11 -21.18
N GLU A 20 -2.78 -0.90 -21.61
CA GLU A 20 -1.59 -0.22 -21.09
C GLU A 20 -1.87 1.08 -20.30
N ARG A 21 -2.99 1.16 -19.56
CA ARG A 21 -3.07 2.07 -18.40
C ARG A 21 -2.44 1.43 -17.16
N PHE A 22 -1.34 0.70 -17.33
CA PHE A 22 -0.52 0.28 -16.20
C PHE A 22 0.07 1.54 -15.57
N LEU A 23 -0.21 1.76 -14.28
CA LEU A 23 0.59 2.68 -13.48
C LEU A 23 2.04 2.23 -13.60
N SER A 24 2.89 3.00 -14.28
CA SER A 24 4.31 2.73 -14.31
C SER A 24 4.85 2.80 -12.88
N TYR A 25 5.47 1.70 -12.44
CA TYR A 25 6.09 1.59 -11.14
C TYR A 25 7.51 1.05 -11.30
N ASP A 26 8.39 1.45 -10.39
CA ASP A 26 9.75 0.96 -10.31
C ASP A 26 9.85 -0.12 -9.23
N ASP A 27 10.78 -1.07 -9.42
CA ASP A 27 11.22 -1.92 -8.32
C ASP A 27 11.93 -1.08 -7.25
N ILE A 28 11.75 -1.48 -5.99
CA ILE A 28 12.40 -0.80 -4.87
C ILE A 28 13.85 -1.28 -4.73
N PRO A 29 14.84 -0.38 -4.61
CA PRO A 29 16.21 -0.75 -4.28
C PRO A 29 16.27 -1.62 -3.02
N GLN A 30 17.07 -2.68 -3.03
CA GLN A 30 17.08 -3.69 -1.96
C GLN A 30 17.34 -3.11 -0.56
N GLU A 31 18.16 -2.06 -0.46
CA GLU A 31 18.40 -1.34 0.80
C GLU A 31 17.10 -0.73 1.36
N ILE A 32 16.32 -0.06 0.51
CA ILE A 32 15.06 0.56 0.90
C ILE A 32 14.03 -0.51 1.26
N LEU A 33 13.95 -1.60 0.49
CA LEU A 33 13.07 -2.71 0.80
C LEU A 33 13.41 -3.33 2.16
N THR A 34 14.70 -3.46 2.47
CA THR A 34 15.18 -3.95 3.78
C THR A 34 14.76 -3.00 4.90
N ARG A 35 14.91 -1.69 4.70
CA ARG A 35 14.46 -0.68 5.67
C ARG A 35 12.96 -0.75 5.94
N ILE A 36 12.14 -0.88 4.89
CA ILE A 36 10.68 -1.05 5.01
C ILE A 36 10.37 -2.31 5.83
N LYS A 37 10.94 -3.46 5.44
CA LYS A 37 10.72 -4.72 6.19
C LYS A 37 11.14 -4.61 7.65
N ASN A 38 12.25 -3.94 7.94
CA ASN A 38 12.69 -3.69 9.31
C ASN A 38 11.68 -2.84 10.09
N GLY A 39 11.09 -1.80 9.48
CA GLY A 39 10.02 -1.01 10.09
C GLY A 39 8.80 -1.83 10.51
N SER A 40 8.42 -2.82 9.70
CA SER A 40 7.37 -3.78 10.05
C SER A 40 7.74 -4.64 11.26
N THR A 41 8.94 -5.23 11.26
CA THR A 41 9.39 -6.05 12.40
C THR A 41 9.54 -5.23 13.68
N HIS A 42 9.99 -3.97 13.56
CA HIS A 42 10.11 -3.04 14.68
C HIS A 42 8.75 -2.71 15.28
N THR A 43 7.71 -2.49 14.46
CA THR A 43 6.34 -2.27 14.95
C THR A 43 5.86 -3.42 15.84
N VAL A 44 6.04 -4.66 15.39
CA VAL A 44 5.63 -5.84 16.16
C VAL A 44 6.43 -5.96 17.47
N ALA A 45 7.74 -5.78 17.40
CA ALA A 45 8.60 -5.83 18.59
C ALA A 45 8.25 -4.73 19.60
N GLN A 46 8.01 -3.51 19.12
CA GLN A 46 7.63 -2.37 19.95
C GLN A 46 6.30 -2.63 20.68
N MET A 47 5.26 -3.05 19.97
CA MET A 47 3.95 -3.32 20.59
C MET A 47 4.03 -4.41 21.65
N LYS A 48 4.79 -5.49 21.38
CA LYS A 48 5.03 -6.54 22.38
C LYS A 48 5.78 -6.03 23.60
N SER A 49 6.81 -5.19 23.40
CA SER A 49 7.57 -4.60 24.51
C SER A 49 6.73 -3.67 25.40
N GLN A 50 5.65 -3.11 24.84
CA GLN A 50 4.68 -2.28 25.54
C GLN A 50 3.55 -3.09 26.21
N GLY A 51 3.63 -4.42 26.19
CA GLY A 51 2.69 -5.30 26.90
C GLY A 51 1.58 -5.90 26.01
N VAL A 52 1.52 -5.56 24.72
CA VAL A 52 0.56 -6.13 23.77
C VAL A 52 1.09 -7.47 23.24
N THR A 53 1.13 -8.47 24.11
CA THR A 53 1.85 -9.74 23.88
C THR A 53 1.37 -10.53 22.67
N GLN A 54 0.08 -10.41 22.32
CA GLN A 54 -0.54 -11.07 21.17
C GLN A 54 -0.39 -10.29 19.86
N PHE A 55 0.15 -9.06 19.87
CA PHE A 55 0.32 -8.28 18.65
C PHE A 55 1.21 -9.02 17.65
N GLY A 56 0.70 -9.24 16.45
CA GLY A 56 1.28 -10.16 15.47
C GLY A 56 1.07 -9.69 14.05
N TYR A 57 0.95 -10.66 13.14
CA TYR A 57 0.65 -10.42 11.73
C TYR A 57 -0.74 -10.98 11.39
N ASP A 58 -1.74 -10.45 12.08
CA ASP A 58 -3.16 -10.82 11.96
C ASP A 58 -4.05 -9.58 11.88
N GLU A 59 -5.31 -9.80 11.50
CA GLU A 59 -6.30 -8.75 11.32
C GLU A 59 -6.59 -7.99 12.62
N ASP A 60 -6.64 -8.69 13.75
CA ASP A 60 -6.86 -8.10 15.07
C ASP A 60 -5.74 -7.10 15.43
N SER A 61 -4.50 -7.41 15.05
CA SER A 61 -3.35 -6.51 15.23
C SER A 61 -3.42 -5.28 14.33
N VAL A 62 -3.96 -5.39 13.11
CA VAL A 62 -4.23 -4.21 12.25
C VAL A 62 -5.30 -3.32 12.89
N LYS A 63 -6.39 -3.92 13.37
CA LYS A 63 -7.45 -3.19 14.08
C LYS A 63 -6.92 -2.52 15.34
N PHE A 64 -6.10 -3.22 16.12
CA PHE A 64 -5.47 -2.68 17.32
C PHE A 64 -4.60 -1.47 16.99
N LEU A 65 -3.71 -1.58 16.00
CA LEU A 65 -2.87 -0.45 15.59
C LEU A 65 -3.70 0.73 15.08
N SER A 66 -4.80 0.46 14.39
CA SER A 66 -5.76 1.49 13.96
C SER A 66 -6.31 2.27 15.15
N ASN A 67 -6.72 1.58 16.22
CA ASN A 67 -7.21 2.21 17.43
C ASN A 67 -6.11 3.02 18.13
N VAL A 68 -4.88 2.47 18.23
CA VAL A 68 -3.72 3.20 18.77
C VAL A 68 -3.48 4.51 18.03
N ILE A 69 -3.55 4.51 16.69
CA ILE A 69 -3.41 5.75 15.90
C ILE A 69 -4.51 6.75 16.29
N THR A 70 -5.76 6.30 16.37
CA THR A 70 -6.91 7.15 16.72
C THR A 70 -6.78 7.75 18.12
N ASP A 71 -6.29 6.98 19.10
CA ASP A 71 -6.16 7.42 20.49
C ASP A 71 -4.95 8.37 20.68
N GLU A 72 -3.83 8.08 20.02
CA GLU A 72 -2.56 8.80 20.24
C GLU A 72 -2.36 10.01 19.33
N ARG A 73 -3.02 10.09 18.17
CA ARG A 73 -2.71 11.09 17.12
C ARG A 73 -2.68 12.55 17.57
N LEU A 74 -3.49 12.93 18.57
CA LEU A 74 -3.53 14.29 19.10
C LEU A 74 -2.36 14.61 20.05
N HIS A 75 -1.71 13.58 20.59
CA HIS A 75 -0.58 13.67 21.52
C HIS A 75 0.77 13.43 20.83
N LEU A 76 0.77 12.97 19.57
CA LEU A 76 1.99 12.78 18.80
C LEU A 76 2.73 14.10 18.55
N SER A 77 4.04 14.09 18.79
CA SER A 77 4.93 15.18 18.41
C SER A 77 4.99 15.32 16.88
N GLU A 78 5.35 16.50 16.39
CA GLU A 78 5.56 16.70 14.95
C GLU A 78 6.65 15.79 14.37
N GLN A 79 7.65 15.42 15.17
CA GLN A 79 8.64 14.42 14.78
C GLN A 79 8.01 13.03 14.63
N ALA A 80 7.17 12.61 15.58
CA ALA A 80 6.48 11.33 15.52
C ALA A 80 5.53 11.27 14.31
N LYS A 81 4.80 12.36 14.01
CA LYS A 81 3.92 12.45 12.83
C LYS A 81 4.67 12.28 11.49
N ARG A 82 5.97 12.58 11.44
CA ARG A 82 6.82 12.35 10.26
C ARG A 82 7.38 10.92 10.17
N ILE A 83 7.70 10.30 11.30
CA ILE A 83 8.38 8.99 11.35
C ILE A 83 7.39 7.82 11.33
N LEU A 84 6.31 7.92 12.12
CA LEU A 84 5.36 6.82 12.31
C LEU A 84 4.67 6.35 11.02
N PRO A 85 4.35 7.21 10.03
CA PRO A 85 3.86 6.75 8.73
C PRO A 85 4.79 5.75 8.04
N GLU A 86 6.11 5.92 8.14
CA GLU A 86 7.06 4.97 7.53
C GLU A 86 7.06 3.63 8.28
N VAL A 87 7.06 3.67 9.61
CA VAL A 87 7.20 2.47 10.46
C VAL A 87 5.89 1.67 10.51
N TRP A 88 4.78 2.31 10.87
CA TRP A 88 3.46 1.67 10.93
C TRP A 88 2.90 1.40 9.54
N GLY A 89 3.23 2.23 8.55
CA GLY A 89 2.88 1.98 7.15
C GLY A 89 3.60 0.77 6.57
N ALA A 90 4.86 0.57 6.93
CA ALA A 90 5.57 -0.65 6.55
C ALA A 90 4.92 -1.90 7.14
N TYR A 91 4.50 -1.87 8.42
CA TYR A 91 3.73 -2.95 9.02
C TYR A 91 2.42 -3.22 8.26
N LEU A 92 1.64 -2.18 7.95
CA LEU A 92 0.39 -2.31 7.21
C LEU A 92 0.59 -2.88 5.80
N GLY A 93 1.63 -2.46 5.08
CA GLY A 93 1.94 -3.02 3.77
C GLY A 93 2.37 -4.49 3.84
N GLU A 94 3.17 -4.85 4.84
CA GLU A 94 3.56 -6.22 5.11
C GLU A 94 2.37 -7.12 5.51
N MET A 95 1.34 -6.55 6.14
CA MET A 95 0.06 -7.21 6.39
C MET A 95 -0.73 -7.46 5.10
N LEU A 96 -0.77 -6.48 4.19
CA LEU A 96 -1.39 -6.66 2.87
C LEU A 96 -0.66 -7.74 2.08
N ILE A 97 0.67 -7.73 2.06
CA ILE A 97 1.47 -8.73 1.32
C ILE A 97 1.26 -10.13 1.88
N ARG A 98 1.24 -10.31 3.21
CA ARG A 98 0.97 -11.63 3.82
C ARG A 98 -0.43 -12.14 3.48
N LYS A 99 -1.41 -11.25 3.39
CA LYS A 99 -2.82 -11.61 3.17
C LYS A 99 -3.14 -11.86 1.69
N LEU A 100 -2.59 -11.06 0.79
CA LEU A 100 -2.99 -10.97 -0.63
C LEU A 100 -1.85 -11.33 -1.59
N GLY A 101 -0.63 -11.57 -1.08
CA GLY A 101 0.57 -11.63 -1.90
C GLY A 101 0.99 -10.26 -2.42
N GLY A 102 1.77 -10.26 -3.50
CA GLY A 102 2.24 -9.05 -4.13
C GLY A 102 3.64 -8.61 -3.68
N LYS A 103 4.01 -7.38 -4.05
CA LYS A 103 5.34 -6.83 -3.78
C LYS A 103 5.30 -5.33 -3.54
N TRP A 104 6.28 -4.84 -2.80
CA TRP A 104 6.50 -3.41 -2.71
C TRP A 104 7.02 -2.85 -4.03
N VAL A 105 6.50 -1.69 -4.42
CA VAL A 105 6.85 -0.96 -5.63
C VAL A 105 6.97 0.53 -5.33
N LYS A 106 7.64 1.27 -6.19
CA LYS A 106 7.78 2.73 -6.10
C LYS A 106 7.01 3.40 -7.24
N ILE A 107 6.22 4.44 -6.93
CA ILE A 107 5.57 5.30 -7.93
C ILE A 107 5.91 6.75 -7.61
N GLY A 108 6.71 7.39 -8.47
CA GLY A 108 7.30 8.69 -8.14
C GLY A 108 8.06 8.57 -6.82
N ASP A 109 7.76 9.42 -5.84
CA ASP A 109 8.42 9.37 -4.52
C ASP A 109 7.68 8.52 -3.47
N ARG A 110 6.63 7.80 -3.89
CA ARG A 110 5.75 7.06 -2.97
C ARG A 110 6.03 5.57 -3.04
N TYR A 111 5.86 4.89 -1.91
CA TYR A 111 5.96 3.44 -1.82
C TYR A 111 4.56 2.82 -1.69
N GLY A 112 4.28 1.85 -2.55
CA GLY A 112 3.03 1.11 -2.58
C GLY A 112 3.24 -0.39 -2.56
N VAL A 113 2.17 -1.12 -2.35
CA VAL A 113 2.10 -2.58 -2.48
C VAL A 113 1.28 -2.89 -3.72
N LEU A 114 1.93 -3.46 -4.73
CA LEU A 114 1.28 -4.01 -5.91
C LEU A 114 0.64 -5.36 -5.54
N ILE A 115 -0.67 -5.45 -5.72
CA ILE A 115 -1.52 -6.61 -5.46
C ILE A 115 -2.13 -7.05 -6.79
N GLY A 116 -2.00 -8.34 -7.12
CA GLY A 116 -2.40 -8.84 -8.44
C GLY A 116 -1.61 -8.15 -9.57
N LYS A 117 -2.29 -7.86 -10.68
CA LYS A 117 -1.65 -7.26 -11.86
C LYS A 117 -1.62 -5.73 -11.83
N SER A 118 -2.61 -5.08 -11.23
CA SER A 118 -2.85 -3.64 -11.45
C SER A 118 -3.27 -2.84 -10.22
N HIS A 119 -3.56 -3.47 -9.08
CA HIS A 119 -4.01 -2.75 -7.90
C HIS A 119 -2.82 -2.36 -7.03
N ILE A 120 -2.66 -1.07 -6.72
CA ILE A 120 -1.58 -0.58 -5.86
C ILE A 120 -2.15 0.12 -4.64
N ALA A 121 -1.86 -0.44 -3.48
CA ALA A 121 -2.22 0.09 -2.17
C ALA A 121 -1.07 0.94 -1.61
N PHE A 122 -1.37 2.08 -0.97
CA PHE A 122 -0.36 3.00 -0.42
C PHE A 122 -0.44 3.07 1.11
N PRO A 123 0.15 2.09 1.83
CA PRO A 123 -0.03 1.95 3.27
C PRO A 123 0.64 3.07 4.09
N LEU A 124 1.81 3.58 3.66
CA LEU A 124 2.49 4.70 4.34
C LEU A 124 1.64 5.98 4.28
N ASP A 125 1.15 6.31 3.08
CA ASP A 125 0.25 7.45 2.87
C ASP A 125 -1.04 7.31 3.69
N LYS A 126 -1.57 6.08 3.80
CA LYS A 126 -2.79 5.83 4.57
C LYS A 126 -2.58 6.05 6.06
N VAL A 127 -1.47 5.57 6.62
CA VAL A 127 -1.14 5.85 8.04
C VAL A 127 -0.97 7.35 8.27
N HIS A 128 -0.27 8.06 7.38
CA HIS A 128 -0.15 9.52 7.47
C HIS A 128 -1.54 10.18 7.50
N LYS A 129 -2.44 9.80 6.58
CA LYS A 129 -3.81 10.32 6.55
C LYS A 129 -4.59 9.98 7.81
N HIS A 130 -4.46 8.77 8.37
CA HIS A 130 -5.12 8.40 9.62
C HIS A 130 -4.63 9.27 10.79
N ILE A 131 -3.32 9.52 10.90
CA ILE A 131 -2.77 10.43 11.90
C ILE A 131 -3.31 11.86 11.71
N VAL A 132 -3.42 12.35 10.48
CA VAL A 132 -3.88 13.72 10.20
C VAL A 132 -5.40 13.88 10.36
N ASN A 133 -6.20 12.94 9.87
CA ASN A 133 -7.65 13.08 9.72
C ASN A 133 -8.45 12.26 10.75
N GLY A 134 -7.83 11.33 11.47
CA GLY A 134 -8.51 10.42 12.40
C GLY A 134 -9.28 9.30 11.70
N GLU A 135 -10.33 8.79 12.34
CA GLU A 135 -11.00 7.54 11.96
C GLU A 135 -11.61 7.54 10.54
N ILE A 136 -11.88 8.71 9.95
CA ILE A 136 -12.29 8.80 8.54
C ILE A 136 -11.25 8.18 7.59
N ASP A 137 -9.99 8.20 8.00
CA ASP A 137 -8.86 7.58 7.31
C ASP A 137 -8.33 6.35 8.05
N SER A 138 -9.19 5.62 8.76
CA SER A 138 -8.84 4.37 9.46
C SER A 138 -8.02 3.40 8.60
N ILE A 139 -6.86 2.97 9.12
CA ILE A 139 -6.04 1.95 8.45
C ILE A 139 -6.72 0.59 8.46
N TYR A 140 -7.57 0.30 9.45
CA TYR A 140 -8.35 -0.93 9.50
C TYR A 140 -9.42 -0.93 8.39
N GLY A 141 -10.15 0.17 8.23
CA GLY A 141 -11.10 0.33 7.12
C GLY A 141 -10.43 0.20 5.75
N PHE A 142 -9.22 0.77 5.61
CA PHE A 142 -8.40 0.61 4.40
C PHE A 142 -7.97 -0.83 4.15
N TYR A 143 -7.51 -1.55 5.19
CA TYR A 143 -7.11 -2.96 5.10
C TYR A 143 -8.26 -3.83 4.58
N LEU A 144 -9.44 -3.72 5.20
CA LEU A 144 -10.64 -4.47 4.79
C LEU A 144 -11.07 -4.12 3.36
N THR A 145 -11.07 -2.85 3.01
CA THR A 145 -11.45 -2.39 1.66
C THR A 145 -10.48 -2.90 0.61
N THR A 146 -9.17 -2.89 0.90
CA THR A 146 -8.14 -3.40 -0.01
C THR A 146 -8.29 -4.90 -0.25
N ILE A 147 -8.58 -5.68 0.80
CA ILE A 147 -8.88 -7.12 0.66
C ILE A 147 -10.09 -7.35 -0.21
N LYS A 148 -11.18 -6.62 0.04
CA LYS A 148 -12.41 -6.74 -0.76
C LYS A 148 -12.14 -6.45 -2.23
N ILE A 149 -11.47 -5.33 -2.53
CA ILE A 149 -11.13 -4.95 -3.92
C ILE A 149 -10.25 -6.01 -4.57
N ALA A 150 -9.24 -6.52 -3.88
CA ALA A 150 -8.35 -7.54 -4.43
C ALA A 150 -9.09 -8.84 -4.77
N ASN A 151 -10.00 -9.28 -3.90
CA ASN A 151 -10.83 -10.48 -4.15
C ASN A 151 -11.81 -10.26 -5.31
N ASP A 152 -12.43 -9.07 -5.40
CA ASP A 152 -13.34 -8.70 -6.48
C ASP A 152 -12.59 -8.71 -7.84
N LEU A 153 -11.35 -8.20 -7.87
CA LEU A 153 -10.50 -8.21 -9.07
C LEU A 153 -10.07 -9.63 -9.48
N ALA A 154 -9.65 -10.45 -8.51
CA ALA A 154 -9.28 -11.84 -8.79
C ALA A 154 -10.44 -12.64 -9.38
N SER A 155 -11.65 -12.45 -8.84
CA SER A 155 -12.87 -13.13 -9.33
C SER A 155 -13.26 -12.70 -10.75
N ALA A 156 -12.90 -11.49 -11.17
CA ALA A 156 -13.15 -11.00 -12.53
C ALA A 156 -12.14 -11.56 -13.54
N GLU A 157 -10.90 -11.82 -13.12
CA GLU A 157 -9.85 -12.40 -13.98
C GLU A 157 -10.06 -13.90 -14.26
N ASP A 158 -10.66 -14.64 -13.32
CA ASP A 158 -10.94 -16.08 -13.47
C ASP A 158 -12.23 -16.38 -14.27
N GLY A 159 -13.01 -15.34 -14.62
CA GLY A 159 -14.28 -15.43 -15.34
C GLY A 159 -14.21 -15.17 -16.84
N GLU A 160 -13.01 -14.90 -17.38
CA GLU A 160 -12.71 -14.78 -18.82
C GLU A 160 -12.14 -16.08 -19.40
#